data_AF-A0A2D2DT24-F1
#
_entry.id   AF-A0A2D2DT24-F1
#
_cell.length_a   1.000
_cell.length_b   1.000
_cell.length_c   1.000
_cell.angle_alpha   90.00
_cell.angle_beta   90.00
_cell.angle_gamma   90.00
#
_symmetry.space_group_name_H-M   'P 1'
#
loop_
_entity.id
_entity.type
_entity.pdbx_description
1 polymer ?
#
loop_
_entity_poly.entity_id
_entity_poly.type
_entity_poly.pdbx_seq_one_letter_code
_entity_poly.pdbx_strand_id
1 'polypeptide(L)'
;MTMSSPVRHLAASAIAFAALLAPQLAYADGVHIESSAVMFDTSWSQRAETLVSDVNGAATFSLVNAVDRLRFPNQFNYFNDYGGVFQLSARAGYKVTGYSLSGGFSGDIYVGQSPNGTGRPGGANTSAGAMSGAHDAVTGESFAQHSWSASDLRGNGDFTFNSGALERTGSFFVSFEGYAYGQASPAIWNSTDPRDPRNYYDFSRAEVGLRDPLLLTVYTQAVPEPHTYAMTLAGLALLAGVARRRKRAARAA
;
A
#
# COMPACT_ATOMS: atom_id res chain seq x y z
N MET A 1 -29.02 0.03 63.65
CA MET A 1 -29.07 -1.16 62.77
C MET A 1 -27.80 -1.17 61.95
N THR A 2 -27.09 -2.29 62.00
CA THR A 2 -25.63 -2.46 61.91
C THR A 2 -25.07 -2.64 60.49
N MET A 3 -23.88 -2.05 60.28
CA MET A 3 -22.71 -2.49 59.49
C MET A 3 -22.90 -3.44 58.30
N SER A 4 -22.36 -3.07 57.13
CA SER A 4 -21.03 -3.53 56.63
C SER A 4 -20.90 -3.41 55.10
N SER A 5 -19.80 -2.79 54.66
CA SER A 5 -19.03 -3.17 53.46
C SER A 5 -17.94 -4.14 53.97
N PRO A 6 -17.27 -5.06 53.21
CA PRO A 6 -16.85 -4.97 51.80
C PRO A 6 -16.74 -6.32 51.02
N VAL A 7 -16.15 -6.28 49.82
CA VAL A 7 -15.12 -7.21 49.26
C VAL A 7 -15.31 -7.53 47.76
N ARG A 8 -14.21 -7.35 47.03
CA ARG A 8 -13.92 -7.62 45.61
C ARG A 8 -13.69 -9.13 45.37
N HIS A 9 -13.94 -9.64 44.15
CA HIS A 9 -13.14 -10.66 43.40
C HIS A 9 -13.78 -10.79 42.00
N LEU A 10 -13.19 -10.34 40.89
CA LEU A 10 -12.18 -10.95 39.98
C LEU A 10 -12.60 -12.27 39.28
N ALA A 11 -12.31 -12.28 37.97
CA ALA A 11 -12.29 -13.39 36.99
C ALA A 11 -13.65 -13.88 36.45
N ALA A 12 -13.79 -14.37 35.21
CA ALA A 12 -13.07 -14.30 33.94
C ALA A 12 -13.94 -15.09 32.93
N SER A 13 -13.73 -14.83 31.62
CA SER A 13 -14.06 -15.72 30.50
C SER A 13 -15.54 -15.82 30.08
N ALA A 14 -15.93 -15.94 28.81
CA ALA A 14 -15.18 -16.29 27.60
C ALA A 14 -15.83 -15.61 26.37
N ILE A 15 -14.99 -15.12 25.47
CA ILE A 15 -15.36 -14.78 24.09
C ILE A 15 -15.50 -16.10 23.34
N ALA A 16 -16.70 -16.40 22.87
CA ALA A 16 -16.95 -17.50 21.93
C ALA A 16 -17.87 -16.98 20.84
N PHE A 17 -17.30 -16.32 19.82
CA PHE A 17 -17.95 -16.17 18.53
C PHE A 17 -17.29 -17.12 17.55
N ALA A 18 -17.87 -18.32 17.46
CA ALA A 18 -17.53 -19.34 16.51
C ALA A 18 -17.86 -18.86 15.08
N ALA A 19 -16.82 -18.50 14.32
CA ALA A 19 -16.32 -19.27 13.17
C ALA A 19 -17.26 -20.27 12.47
N LEU A 20 -18.54 -19.95 12.18
CA LEU A 20 -19.47 -20.93 11.61
C LEU A 20 -20.12 -20.57 10.26
N LEU A 21 -19.69 -19.50 9.57
CA LEU A 21 -20.22 -19.16 8.24
C LEU A 21 -19.17 -18.55 7.29
N ALA A 22 -17.90 -18.96 7.38
CA ALA A 22 -16.96 -18.66 6.28
C ALA A 22 -17.19 -19.70 5.16
N PRO A 23 -17.74 -19.34 3.98
CA PRO A 23 -17.51 -20.17 2.81
C PRO A 23 -15.99 -20.31 2.69
N GLN A 24 -15.50 -21.54 2.69
CA GLN A 24 -14.12 -21.84 2.35
C GLN A 24 -13.90 -21.50 0.87
N LEU A 25 -13.77 -20.20 0.59
CA LEU A 25 -12.96 -19.76 -0.53
C LEU A 25 -11.57 -20.30 -0.19
N ALA A 26 -11.09 -21.24 -0.99
CA ALA A 26 -9.68 -21.57 -1.01
C ALA A 26 -8.96 -20.29 -1.45
N TYR A 27 -8.65 -19.43 -0.47
CA TYR A 27 -7.64 -18.40 -0.64
C TYR A 27 -6.38 -19.18 -1.01
N ALA A 28 -5.79 -18.86 -2.16
CA ALA A 28 -4.44 -19.31 -2.46
C ALA A 28 -3.59 -19.06 -1.21
N ASP A 29 -2.79 -20.04 -0.80
CA ASP A 29 -1.85 -19.89 0.32
C ASP A 29 -1.20 -18.51 0.20
N GLY A 30 -1.31 -17.71 1.28
CA GLY A 30 -0.88 -16.33 1.26
C GLY A 30 0.51 -16.23 0.67
N VAL A 31 0.67 -15.44 -0.39
CA VAL A 31 1.96 -15.35 -1.06
C VAL A 31 2.91 -14.58 -0.15
N HIS A 32 3.89 -15.31 0.36
CA HIS A 32 4.95 -14.78 1.18
C HIS A 32 6.14 -14.42 0.29
N ILE A 33 6.53 -13.15 0.31
CA ILE A 33 7.66 -12.64 -0.47
C ILE A 33 8.77 -12.25 0.50
N GLU A 34 9.90 -12.93 0.38
CA GLU A 34 11.08 -12.67 1.22
C GLU A 34 12.08 -11.76 0.49
N SER A 35 12.58 -10.77 1.21
CA SER A 35 13.79 -10.04 0.84
C SER A 35 14.91 -10.28 1.86
N SER A 36 16.06 -9.66 1.64
CA SER A 36 17.21 -9.71 2.53
C SER A 36 16.90 -9.19 3.94
N ALA A 37 16.04 -8.17 4.06
CA ALA A 37 15.79 -7.45 5.31
C ALA A 37 14.32 -7.43 5.76
N VAL A 38 13.36 -7.71 4.88
CA VAL A 38 11.93 -7.70 5.20
C VAL A 38 11.21 -8.93 4.64
N MET A 39 10.10 -9.26 5.29
CA MET A 39 9.09 -10.18 4.81
C MET A 39 7.84 -9.40 4.42
N PHE A 40 7.25 -9.75 3.28
CA PHE A 40 6.06 -9.10 2.72
C PHE A 40 4.99 -10.15 2.42
N ASP A 41 3.91 -10.12 3.20
CA ASP A 41 2.78 -11.02 3.06
C ASP A 41 1.62 -10.35 2.32
N THR A 42 1.17 -11.00 1.26
CA THR A 42 0.12 -10.50 0.35
C THR A 42 -1.11 -11.40 0.38
N SER A 43 -1.48 -11.90 1.57
CA SER A 43 -2.55 -12.90 1.75
C SER A 43 -3.93 -12.43 1.28
N TRP A 44 -4.11 -11.13 1.06
CA TRP A 44 -5.36 -10.52 0.58
C TRP A 44 -5.35 -10.27 -0.94
N SER A 45 -4.22 -10.51 -1.61
CA SER A 45 -4.09 -10.34 -3.05
C SER A 45 -4.61 -11.57 -3.81
N GLN A 46 -5.22 -11.34 -4.98
CA GLN A 46 -5.76 -12.41 -5.83
C GLN A 46 -4.65 -13.21 -6.51
N ARG A 47 -3.52 -12.55 -6.80
CA ARG A 47 -2.28 -13.16 -7.26
C ARG A 47 -1.09 -12.60 -6.49
N ALA A 48 0.04 -13.30 -6.54
CA ALA A 48 1.31 -12.83 -6.00
C ALA A 48 1.64 -11.40 -6.46
N GLU A 49 1.93 -10.51 -5.52
CA GLU A 49 2.68 -9.29 -5.85
C GLU A 49 4.12 -9.67 -6.25
N THR A 50 4.90 -8.73 -6.79
CA THR A 50 6.23 -9.05 -7.33
C THR A 50 7.33 -8.27 -6.63
N LEU A 51 8.38 -8.96 -6.16
CA LEU A 51 9.63 -8.32 -5.74
C LEU A 51 10.38 -7.83 -6.99
N VAL A 52 10.56 -6.51 -7.11
CA VAL A 52 11.23 -5.86 -8.25
C VAL A 52 12.72 -5.67 -7.99
N SER A 53 13.07 -5.30 -6.76
CA SER A 53 14.47 -5.09 -6.36
C SER A 53 14.66 -5.28 -4.86
N ASP A 54 15.88 -5.68 -4.48
CA ASP A 54 16.30 -5.83 -3.09
C ASP A 54 17.79 -5.51 -2.99
N VAL A 55 18.12 -4.24 -2.84
CA VAL A 55 19.50 -3.74 -2.85
C VAL A 55 19.65 -2.54 -1.92
N ASN A 56 20.83 -2.40 -1.32
CA ASN A 56 21.22 -1.21 -0.53
C ASN A 56 20.24 -0.85 0.61
N GLY A 57 19.65 -1.85 1.26
CA GLY A 57 18.69 -1.63 2.33
C GLY A 57 17.31 -1.16 1.84
N ALA A 58 17.00 -1.29 0.55
CA ALA A 58 15.67 -1.01 0.00
C ALA A 58 15.13 -2.25 -0.73
N ALA A 59 13.90 -2.65 -0.38
CA ALA A 59 13.15 -3.67 -1.10
C ALA A 59 11.95 -3.01 -1.80
N THR A 60 11.84 -3.17 -3.12
CA THR A 60 10.74 -2.61 -3.92
C THR A 60 9.83 -3.72 -4.43
N PHE A 61 8.53 -3.56 -4.19
CA PHE A 61 7.48 -4.47 -4.62
C PHE A 61 6.57 -3.77 -5.64
N SER A 62 6.16 -4.49 -6.68
CA SER A 62 5.13 -4.06 -7.62
C SER A 62 3.78 -4.61 -7.16
N LEU A 63 2.81 -3.72 -6.98
CA LEU A 63 1.44 -4.03 -6.56
C LEU A 63 0.56 -4.27 -7.80
N VAL A 64 0.77 -5.40 -8.47
CA VAL A 64 0.17 -5.72 -9.78
C VAL A 64 -1.34 -5.87 -9.71
N ASN A 65 -1.88 -6.35 -8.58
CA ASN A 65 -3.32 -6.54 -8.40
C ASN A 65 -4.07 -5.20 -8.43
N ALA A 66 -3.48 -4.15 -7.86
CA ALA A 66 -4.04 -2.81 -7.89
C ALA A 66 -4.12 -2.28 -9.32
N VAL A 67 -3.06 -2.48 -10.10
CA VAL A 67 -2.99 -2.07 -11.51
C VAL A 67 -4.03 -2.82 -12.34
N ASP A 68 -4.15 -4.13 -12.19
CA ASP A 68 -5.16 -4.91 -12.94
C ASP A 68 -6.58 -4.44 -12.64
N ARG A 69 -6.86 -4.13 -11.37
CA ARG A 69 -8.20 -3.77 -10.91
C ARG A 69 -8.58 -2.34 -11.27
N LEU A 70 -7.61 -1.42 -11.21
CA LEU A 70 -7.83 0.01 -11.45
C LEU A 70 -7.48 0.44 -12.87
N ARG A 71 -7.15 -0.48 -13.77
CA ARG A 71 -7.03 -0.22 -15.20
C ARG A 71 -8.37 -0.49 -15.87
N PHE A 72 -8.78 0.42 -16.75
CA PHE A 72 -10.06 0.29 -17.44
C PHE A 72 -9.95 0.04 -18.94
N PRO A 73 -10.83 -0.82 -19.48
CA PRO A 73 -11.21 -0.80 -20.88
C PRO A 73 -12.24 0.31 -21.14
N ASN A 74 -12.12 0.98 -22.30
CA ASN A 74 -13.01 2.01 -22.84
C ASN A 74 -14.53 1.72 -22.65
N GLN A 75 -15.14 2.22 -21.56
CA GLN A 75 -16.55 2.03 -21.20
C GLN A 75 -17.24 3.38 -20.96
N PHE A 76 -18.55 3.47 -21.27
CA PHE A 76 -19.34 4.70 -21.11
C PHE A 76 -19.64 5.09 -19.66
N ASN A 77 -19.66 4.15 -18.73
CA ASN A 77 -19.88 4.44 -17.32
C ASN A 77 -19.30 3.31 -16.48
N TYR A 78 -18.41 3.64 -15.56
CA TYR A 78 -17.77 2.65 -14.73
C TYR A 78 -17.26 3.23 -13.41
N PHE A 79 -17.12 2.34 -12.45
CA PHE A 79 -16.46 2.60 -11.17
C PHE A 79 -15.72 1.31 -10.78
N ASN A 80 -14.39 1.34 -10.77
CA ASN A 80 -13.60 0.29 -10.12
C ASN A 80 -12.97 0.85 -8.87
N ASP A 81 -12.94 0.00 -7.86
CA ASP A 81 -12.23 0.17 -6.63
C ASP A 81 -11.24 -0.97 -6.42
N TYR A 82 -10.22 -0.68 -5.64
CA TYR A 82 -9.27 -1.66 -5.14
C TYR A 82 -8.95 -1.30 -3.69
N GLY A 83 -8.88 -2.32 -2.84
CA GLY A 83 -8.35 -2.23 -1.49
C GLY A 83 -7.43 -3.41 -1.24
N GLY A 84 -6.18 -3.12 -0.88
CA GLY A 84 -5.18 -4.10 -0.50
C GLY A 84 -4.60 -3.76 0.87
N VAL A 85 -4.42 -4.78 1.71
CA VAL A 85 -3.69 -4.68 2.98
C VAL A 85 -2.58 -5.71 2.95
N PHE A 86 -1.38 -5.25 3.25
CA PHE A 86 -0.17 -6.05 3.19
C PHE A 86 0.54 -6.00 4.53
N GLN A 87 1.02 -7.15 5.01
CA GLN A 87 1.81 -7.19 6.23
C GLN A 87 3.29 -7.11 5.89
N LEU A 88 3.97 -6.15 6.50
CA LEU A 88 5.42 -6.00 6.45
C LEU A 88 6.02 -6.38 7.79
N SER A 89 7.11 -7.12 7.77
CA SER A 89 7.85 -7.48 8.98
C SER A 89 9.35 -7.37 8.73
N ALA A 90 10.07 -6.65 9.59
CA ALA A 90 11.52 -6.65 9.54
C ALA A 90 12.07 -8.03 9.93
N ARG A 91 13.12 -8.50 9.26
CA ARG A 91 13.86 -9.69 9.67
C ARG A 91 14.66 -9.41 10.95
N ALA A 92 14.99 -10.47 11.68
CA ALA A 92 15.86 -10.36 12.84
C ALA A 92 17.18 -9.66 12.47
N GLY A 93 17.61 -8.70 13.31
CA GLY A 93 18.78 -7.87 13.03
C GLY A 93 18.52 -6.70 12.08
N TYR A 94 17.27 -6.44 11.69
CA TYR A 94 16.88 -5.29 10.87
C TYR A 94 15.74 -4.48 11.51
N LYS A 95 15.58 -3.25 11.04
CA LYS A 95 14.42 -2.40 11.26
C LYS A 95 13.99 -1.75 9.94
N VAL A 96 12.70 -1.47 9.81
CA VAL A 96 12.15 -0.61 8.77
C VAL A 96 12.30 0.85 9.18
N THR A 97 12.97 1.63 8.34
CA THR A 97 13.25 3.06 8.55
C THR A 97 12.29 3.98 7.81
N GLY A 98 11.47 3.43 6.91
CA GLY A 98 10.44 4.16 6.16
C GLY A 98 9.91 3.32 5.00
N TYR A 99 8.88 3.83 4.33
CA TYR A 99 8.48 3.34 3.02
C TYR A 99 8.07 4.51 2.11
N SER A 100 8.12 4.26 0.81
CA SER A 100 7.50 5.10 -0.21
C SER A 100 6.57 4.27 -1.10
N LEU A 101 5.43 4.85 -1.46
CA LEU A 101 4.50 4.28 -2.44
C LEU A 101 4.37 5.26 -3.60
N SER A 102 4.75 4.84 -4.81
CA SER A 102 4.72 5.69 -6.00
C SER A 102 3.95 5.04 -7.14
N GLY A 103 3.21 5.86 -7.87
CA GLY A 103 2.41 5.46 -9.00
C GLY A 103 1.80 6.67 -9.67
N GLY A 104 0.86 6.45 -10.57
CA GLY A 104 0.10 7.54 -11.17
C GLY A 104 -1.08 7.04 -11.96
N PHE A 105 -2.04 7.92 -12.20
CA PHE A 105 -3.17 7.68 -13.09
C PHE A 105 -2.90 8.34 -14.44
N SER A 106 -3.38 7.70 -15.51
CA SER A 106 -3.56 8.35 -16.81
C SER A 106 -5.04 8.54 -17.06
N GLY A 107 -5.42 9.67 -17.64
CA GLY A 107 -6.77 9.95 -18.08
C GLY A 107 -6.82 10.55 -19.48
N ASP A 108 -7.87 10.21 -20.21
CA ASP A 108 -8.21 10.78 -21.51
C ASP A 108 -9.70 11.09 -21.59
N ILE A 109 -10.02 12.32 -22.00
CA ILE A 109 -11.38 12.85 -22.05
C ILE A 109 -11.63 13.43 -23.42
N TYR A 110 -12.65 12.90 -24.07
CA TYR A 110 -13.22 13.44 -25.30
C TYR A 110 -14.70 13.70 -25.10
N VAL A 111 -15.15 14.93 -25.38
CA VAL A 111 -16.56 15.28 -25.37
C VAL A 111 -17.03 15.34 -26.81
N GLY A 112 -17.96 14.46 -27.17
CA GLY A 112 -18.55 14.44 -28.51
C GLY A 112 -19.23 15.77 -28.85
N GLN A 113 -19.18 16.14 -30.11
CA GLN A 113 -19.64 17.43 -30.63
C GLN A 113 -20.58 17.22 -31.82
N SER A 114 -21.64 18.02 -31.90
CA SER A 114 -22.43 18.13 -33.13
C SER A 114 -21.74 19.10 -34.09
N PRO A 115 -21.68 18.81 -35.40
CA PRO A 115 -20.95 19.63 -36.37
C PRO A 115 -21.39 21.10 -36.43
N ASN A 116 -22.64 21.38 -36.05
CA ASN A 116 -23.28 22.68 -36.10
C ASN A 116 -23.75 23.18 -34.72
N GLY A 117 -23.36 22.51 -33.63
CA GLY A 117 -23.79 22.85 -32.27
C GLY A 117 -25.27 22.58 -31.98
N THR A 118 -26.02 21.93 -32.87
CA THR A 118 -27.43 21.57 -32.63
C THR A 118 -27.58 20.28 -31.82
N GLY A 119 -28.80 20.01 -31.34
CA GLY A 119 -29.10 18.79 -30.60
C GLY A 119 -28.67 18.84 -29.14
N ARG A 120 -28.47 17.67 -28.54
CA ARG A 120 -28.02 17.50 -27.17
C ARG A 120 -26.48 17.37 -27.16
N PRO A 121 -25.76 18.18 -26.37
CA PRO A 121 -24.31 18.07 -26.26
C PRO A 121 -23.90 16.75 -25.58
N GLY A 122 -22.71 16.27 -25.92
CA GLY A 122 -22.07 15.19 -25.19
C GLY A 122 -21.59 15.64 -23.81
N GLY A 123 -21.15 14.68 -23.00
CA GLY A 123 -20.49 14.94 -21.73
C GLY A 123 -19.49 13.84 -21.43
N ALA A 124 -18.40 14.19 -20.75
CA ALA A 124 -17.43 13.23 -20.26
C ALA A 124 -16.76 13.80 -19.00
N ASN A 125 -16.65 12.97 -17.97
CA ASN A 125 -15.96 13.30 -16.73
C ASN A 125 -15.26 12.06 -16.18
N THR A 126 -14.14 12.28 -15.52
CA THR A 126 -13.39 11.22 -14.83
C THR A 126 -13.09 11.63 -13.40
N SER A 127 -12.91 10.66 -12.53
CA SER A 127 -12.27 10.87 -11.24
C SER A 127 -11.42 9.68 -10.86
N ALA A 128 -10.31 9.95 -10.20
CA ALA A 128 -9.42 8.93 -9.69
C ALA A 128 -8.88 9.33 -8.34
N GLY A 129 -8.58 8.33 -7.53
CA GLY A 129 -7.95 8.54 -6.24
C GLY A 129 -7.08 7.38 -5.83
N ALA A 130 -6.08 7.71 -5.02
CA ALA A 130 -5.20 6.78 -4.36
C ALA A 130 -5.08 7.20 -2.89
N MET A 131 -5.09 6.22 -2.00
CA MET A 131 -4.90 6.41 -0.58
C MET A 131 -3.94 5.33 -0.09
N SER A 132 -3.06 5.69 0.84
CA SER A 132 -2.20 4.73 1.52
C SER A 132 -2.19 5.01 3.00
N GLY A 133 -2.21 3.95 3.79
CA GLY A 133 -2.08 4.02 5.24
C GLY A 133 -1.04 3.02 5.73
N ALA A 134 -0.48 3.28 6.91
CA ALA A 134 0.26 2.28 7.66
C ALA A 134 -0.13 2.29 9.13
N HIS A 135 -0.33 1.10 9.68
CA HIS A 135 -0.77 0.91 11.06
C HIS A 135 -0.04 -0.25 11.73
N ASP A 136 0.17 -0.11 13.04
CA ASP A 136 0.82 -1.14 13.85
C ASP A 136 -0.04 -2.41 13.90
N ALA A 137 0.59 -3.58 13.71
CA ALA A 137 -0.17 -4.83 13.61
C ALA A 137 -0.76 -5.29 14.95
N VAL A 138 -0.24 -4.80 16.08
CA VAL A 138 -0.69 -5.18 17.42
C VAL A 138 -1.63 -4.12 17.99
N THR A 139 -1.25 -2.84 17.92
CA THR A 139 -2.02 -1.76 18.55
C THR A 139 -3.06 -1.14 17.62
N GLY A 140 -2.93 -1.30 16.31
CA GLY A 140 -3.76 -0.63 15.31
C GLY A 140 -3.48 0.87 15.16
N GLU A 141 -2.44 1.39 15.83
CA GLU A 141 -2.07 2.80 15.75
C GLU A 141 -1.64 3.17 14.33
N SER A 142 -2.30 4.17 13.73
CA SER A 142 -1.91 4.72 12.44
C SER A 142 -0.73 5.67 12.59
N PHE A 143 0.29 5.52 11.74
CA PHE A 143 1.48 6.37 11.78
C PHE A 143 1.87 6.95 10.40
N ALA A 144 1.19 6.56 9.33
CA ALA A 144 1.27 7.23 8.04
C ALA A 144 -0.08 7.15 7.34
N GLN A 145 -0.53 8.27 6.76
CA GLN A 145 -1.74 8.30 5.95
C GLN A 145 -1.60 9.39 4.89
N HIS A 146 -1.85 9.02 3.64
CA HIS A 146 -1.73 9.91 2.50
C HIS A 146 -2.89 9.66 1.54
N SER A 147 -3.25 10.69 0.80
CA SER A 147 -4.22 10.61 -0.28
C SER A 147 -3.83 11.50 -1.45
N TRP A 148 -4.27 11.10 -2.62
CA TRP A 148 -4.21 11.84 -3.86
C TRP A 148 -5.55 11.65 -4.59
N SER A 149 -6.05 12.70 -5.22
CA SER A 149 -7.21 12.60 -6.09
C SER A 149 -7.13 13.60 -7.23
N ALA A 150 -7.75 13.26 -8.34
CA ALA A 150 -7.94 14.15 -9.47
C ALA A 150 -9.33 13.94 -10.07
N SER A 151 -9.90 15.03 -10.56
CA SER A 151 -11.12 15.05 -11.38
C SER A 151 -10.78 15.56 -12.77
N ASP A 152 -11.52 15.07 -13.76
CA ASP A 152 -11.34 15.43 -15.17
C ASP A 152 -9.89 15.32 -15.64
N LEU A 153 -9.22 14.23 -15.24
CA LEU A 153 -7.80 14.02 -15.52
C LEU A 153 -7.57 13.91 -17.03
N ARG A 154 -6.79 14.85 -17.57
CA ARG A 154 -6.32 14.87 -18.96
C ARG A 154 -4.80 14.72 -18.97
N GLY A 155 -4.32 13.59 -19.46
CA GLY A 155 -2.90 13.22 -19.38
C GLY A 155 -2.58 12.45 -18.11
N ASN A 156 -1.52 12.84 -17.41
CA ASN A 156 -0.98 12.06 -16.29
C ASN A 156 -1.11 12.79 -14.95
N GLY A 157 -1.40 12.04 -13.91
CA GLY A 157 -1.43 12.50 -12.52
C GLY A 157 -0.61 11.56 -11.64
N ASP A 158 0.60 11.98 -11.28
CA ASP A 158 1.54 11.17 -10.50
C ASP A 158 1.42 11.46 -9.01
N PHE A 159 1.63 10.43 -8.21
CA PHE A 159 1.66 10.53 -6.75
C PHE A 159 2.87 9.80 -6.16
N THR A 160 3.32 10.30 -5.02
CA THR A 160 4.29 9.61 -4.18
C THR A 160 3.94 9.88 -2.72
N PHE A 161 3.73 8.81 -1.98
CA PHE A 161 3.46 8.84 -0.54
C PHE A 161 4.71 8.39 0.19
N ASN A 162 5.17 9.18 1.15
CA ASN A 162 6.34 8.84 1.95
C ASN A 162 5.92 8.79 3.41
N SER A 163 6.19 7.68 4.09
CA SER A 163 5.85 7.52 5.50
C SER A 163 6.59 8.49 6.44
N GLY A 164 7.65 9.14 5.94
CA GLY A 164 8.65 9.77 6.79
C GLY A 164 9.50 8.73 7.52
N ALA A 165 10.24 9.17 8.53
CA ALA A 165 11.08 8.30 9.33
C ALA A 165 10.24 7.35 10.19
N LEU A 166 10.51 6.06 10.06
CA LEU A 166 9.98 5.00 10.90
C LEU A 166 11.12 4.35 11.69
N GLU A 167 10.77 3.65 12.77
CA GLU A 167 11.71 2.93 13.63
C GLU A 167 11.07 1.60 14.06
N ARG A 168 10.68 0.77 13.06
CA ARG A 168 9.88 -0.43 13.30
C ARG A 168 10.70 -1.70 13.17
N THR A 169 10.82 -2.45 14.26
CA THR A 169 11.39 -3.81 14.28
C THR A 169 10.33 -4.89 14.23
N GLY A 170 9.08 -4.57 14.60
CA GLY A 170 7.94 -5.49 14.55
C GLY A 170 7.16 -5.43 13.25
N SER A 171 6.14 -6.28 13.15
CA SER A 171 5.21 -6.30 12.03
C SER A 171 4.27 -5.09 12.04
N PHE A 172 3.94 -4.60 10.86
CA PHE A 172 2.93 -3.57 10.66
C PHE A 172 2.24 -3.80 9.32
N PHE A 173 1.07 -3.19 9.14
CA PHE A 173 0.32 -3.28 7.92
C PHE A 173 0.50 -2.00 7.10
N VAL A 174 0.61 -2.16 5.78
CA VAL A 174 0.48 -1.08 4.80
C VAL A 174 -0.75 -1.36 3.97
N SER A 175 -1.62 -0.37 3.83
CA SER A 175 -2.77 -0.43 2.93
C SER A 175 -2.56 0.45 1.72
N PHE A 176 -3.16 0.01 0.61
CA PHE A 176 -3.40 0.83 -0.57
C PHE A 176 -4.86 0.70 -0.96
N GLU A 177 -5.52 1.84 -1.10
CA GLU A 177 -6.87 1.93 -1.63
C GLU A 177 -6.84 2.84 -2.85
N GLY A 178 -7.64 2.52 -3.86
CA GLY A 178 -7.79 3.39 -5.01
C GLY A 178 -9.12 3.22 -5.69
N TYR A 179 -9.49 4.23 -6.45
CA TYR A 179 -10.67 4.19 -7.31
C TYR A 179 -10.38 4.85 -8.66
N ALA A 180 -11.06 4.35 -9.68
CA ALA A 180 -11.09 4.90 -11.03
C ALA A 180 -12.54 4.94 -11.50
N TYR A 181 -13.00 6.14 -11.85
CA TYR A 181 -14.36 6.42 -12.29
C TYR A 181 -14.34 7.20 -13.59
N GLY A 182 -15.16 6.76 -14.54
CA GLY A 182 -15.34 7.45 -15.81
C GLY A 182 -16.78 7.36 -16.25
N GLN A 183 -17.31 8.47 -16.73
CA GLN A 183 -18.65 8.55 -17.27
C GLN A 183 -18.64 9.41 -18.53
N ALA A 184 -19.30 8.93 -19.58
CA ALA A 184 -19.40 9.59 -20.86
C ALA A 184 -20.81 9.41 -21.43
N SER A 185 -21.31 10.43 -22.11
CA SER A 185 -22.56 10.40 -22.87
C SER A 185 -22.36 11.01 -24.25
N PRO A 186 -22.93 10.43 -25.32
CA PRO A 186 -22.72 10.93 -26.68
C PRO A 186 -23.40 12.29 -26.89
N ALA A 187 -22.86 13.08 -27.80
CA ALA A 187 -23.64 14.13 -28.45
C ALA A 187 -24.64 13.50 -29.41
N ILE A 188 -25.86 14.05 -29.47
CA ILE A 188 -26.95 13.54 -30.29
C ILE A 188 -27.59 14.70 -31.04
N TRP A 189 -27.67 14.63 -32.36
CA TRP A 189 -28.34 15.63 -33.18
C TRP A 189 -29.12 15.00 -34.32
N ASN A 190 -30.12 15.72 -34.83
CA ASN A 190 -30.91 15.28 -35.98
C ASN A 190 -30.27 15.76 -37.28
N SER A 191 -30.54 15.05 -38.38
CA SER A 191 -30.29 15.60 -39.72
C SER A 191 -31.01 16.94 -39.89
N THR A 192 -30.38 17.85 -40.63
CA THR A 192 -31.06 19.05 -41.13
C THR A 192 -31.88 18.74 -42.39
N ASP A 193 -31.70 17.58 -43.02
CA ASP A 193 -32.52 17.13 -44.15
C ASP A 193 -33.85 16.55 -43.64
N PRO A 194 -35.01 17.18 -43.95
CA PRO A 194 -36.31 16.68 -43.52
C PRO A 194 -36.68 15.30 -44.10
N ARG A 195 -35.95 14.79 -45.09
CA ARG A 195 -36.12 13.45 -45.64
C ARG A 195 -35.33 12.38 -44.89
N ASP A 196 -34.46 12.77 -43.96
CA ASP A 196 -33.61 11.87 -43.18
C ASP A 196 -33.81 12.11 -41.67
N PRO A 197 -34.82 11.50 -41.03
CA PRO A 197 -35.11 11.74 -39.61
C PRO A 197 -34.16 10.99 -38.66
N ARG A 198 -32.99 10.52 -39.11
CA ARG A 198 -32.05 9.77 -38.27
C ARG A 198 -31.35 10.69 -37.26
N ASN A 199 -31.10 10.12 -36.08
CA ASN A 199 -30.15 10.68 -35.12
C ASN A 199 -28.72 10.37 -35.56
N TYR A 200 -27.86 11.37 -35.47
CA TYR A 200 -26.42 11.24 -35.57
C TYR A 200 -25.81 11.32 -34.17
N TYR A 201 -24.67 10.66 -34.02
CA TYR A 201 -23.99 10.51 -32.74
C TYR A 201 -22.51 10.83 -32.89
N ASP A 202 -21.98 11.50 -31.88
CA ASP A 202 -20.55 11.60 -31.64
C ASP A 202 -20.27 11.12 -30.22
N PHE A 203 -19.58 9.99 -30.10
CA PHE A 203 -19.43 9.29 -28.82
C PHE A 203 -18.32 9.92 -27.99
N SER A 204 -18.71 10.50 -26.85
CA SER A 204 -17.76 10.94 -25.83
C SER A 204 -16.97 9.77 -25.24
N ARG A 205 -15.76 10.05 -24.73
CA ARG A 205 -14.85 9.11 -24.06
C ARG A 205 -14.41 9.67 -22.71
N ALA A 206 -14.40 8.84 -21.69
CA ALA A 206 -13.94 9.16 -20.34
C ALA A 206 -13.11 7.99 -19.80
N GLU A 207 -11.83 7.98 -20.14
CA GLU A 207 -10.90 6.93 -19.72
C GLU A 207 -10.04 7.44 -18.57
N VAL A 208 -9.93 6.67 -17.49
CA VAL A 208 -8.98 6.88 -16.42
C VAL A 208 -8.57 5.52 -15.85
N GLY A 209 -7.29 5.38 -15.53
CA GLY A 209 -6.81 4.15 -14.93
C GLY A 209 -5.44 4.30 -14.30
N LEU A 210 -5.16 3.44 -13.34
CA LEU A 210 -3.85 3.36 -12.69
C LEU A 210 -2.81 2.86 -13.70
N ARG A 211 -1.67 3.54 -13.76
CA ARG A 211 -0.55 3.18 -14.63
C ARG A 211 0.31 2.10 -13.97
N ASP A 212 0.87 1.24 -14.82
CA ASP A 212 1.88 0.28 -14.42
C ASP A 212 3.28 0.94 -14.49
N PRO A 213 4.13 0.86 -13.45
CA PRO A 213 3.91 0.17 -12.17
C PRO A 213 3.41 1.05 -11.02
N LEU A 214 2.68 0.42 -10.09
CA LEU A 214 2.52 0.89 -8.71
C LEU A 214 3.59 0.23 -7.85
N LEU A 215 4.50 1.03 -7.27
CA LEU A 215 5.68 0.55 -6.57
C LEU A 215 5.64 0.90 -5.08
N LEU A 216 5.76 -0.10 -4.23
CA LEU A 216 6.00 0.03 -2.79
C LEU A 216 7.48 -0.23 -2.49
N THR A 217 8.22 0.79 -2.08
CA THR A 217 9.62 0.65 -1.66
C THR A 217 9.72 0.75 -0.14
N VAL A 218 10.30 -0.26 0.50
CA VAL A 218 10.50 -0.33 1.94
C VAL A 218 11.98 -0.13 2.24
N TYR A 219 12.29 0.86 3.06
CA TYR A 219 13.65 1.18 3.49
C TYR A 219 13.96 0.50 4.82
N THR A 220 15.16 -0.06 4.92
CA THR A 220 15.60 -0.88 6.04
C THR A 220 17.01 -0.53 6.46
N GLN A 221 17.34 -0.83 7.71
CA GLN A 221 18.67 -0.67 8.26
C GLN A 221 18.98 -1.86 9.18
N ALA A 222 20.23 -2.34 9.13
CA ALA A 222 20.71 -3.33 10.09
C ALA A 222 20.76 -2.73 11.50
N VAL A 223 20.24 -3.46 12.48
CA VAL A 223 20.30 -3.16 13.91
C VAL A 223 21.37 -4.07 14.51
N PRO A 224 22.49 -3.53 15.01
CA PRO A 224 23.51 -4.33 15.65
C PRO A 224 22.93 -5.11 16.83
N GLU A 225 23.09 -6.43 16.83
CA GLU A 225 22.63 -7.23 17.95
C GLU A 225 23.37 -6.84 19.24
N PRO A 226 22.70 -6.80 20.41
CA PRO A 226 23.35 -6.51 21.69
C PRO A 226 24.57 -7.41 21.96
N HIS A 227 24.53 -8.65 21.46
CA HIS A 227 25.60 -9.64 21.58
C HIS A 227 26.86 -9.24 20.83
N THR A 228 26.74 -8.48 19.74
CA THR A 228 27.88 -7.94 18.99
C THR A 228 28.68 -6.97 19.86
N TYR A 229 28.00 -6.12 20.64
CA TYR A 229 28.65 -5.27 21.62
C TYR A 229 29.26 -6.10 22.76
N ALA A 230 28.56 -7.12 23.24
CA ALA A 230 29.09 -8.00 24.28
C ALA A 230 30.38 -8.72 23.83
N MET A 231 30.43 -9.25 22.60
CA MET A 231 31.63 -9.88 22.04
C MET A 231 32.75 -8.88 21.79
N THR A 232 32.44 -7.69 21.30
CA THR A 232 33.44 -6.63 21.11
C THR A 232 34.04 -6.21 22.46
N LEU A 233 33.20 -6.00 23.47
CA LEU A 233 33.64 -5.68 24.83
C LEU A 233 34.42 -6.84 25.47
N ALA A 234 33.99 -8.08 25.29
CA ALA A 234 34.72 -9.25 25.76
C ALA A 234 36.10 -9.36 25.09
N GLY A 235 36.19 -9.11 23.78
CA GLY A 235 37.44 -9.05 23.04
C GLY A 235 38.37 -7.96 23.54
N LEU A 236 37.85 -6.75 23.78
CA LEU A 236 38.61 -5.63 24.36
C LEU A 236 39.10 -5.94 25.78
N ALA A 237 38.25 -6.56 26.61
CA ALA A 237 38.61 -6.98 27.97
C ALA A 237 39.74 -8.03 27.97
N LEU A 238 39.69 -8.98 27.03
CA LEU A 238 40.75 -9.98 26.81
C LEU A 238 42.08 -9.31 26.43
N LEU A 239 42.06 -8.38 25.48
CA LEU A 239 43.25 -7.64 25.05
C LEU A 239 43.85 -6.81 26.20
N ALA A 240 43.02 -6.12 26.97
CA ALA A 240 43.45 -5.36 28.15
C ALA A 240 44.07 -6.27 29.22
N GLY A 241 43.48 -7.45 29.45
CA GLY A 241 44.01 -8.46 30.37
C GLY A 241 45.39 -8.97 29.97
N VAL A 242 45.58 -9.30 28.69
CA VAL A 242 46.88 -9.75 28.15
C VAL A 242 47.94 -8.65 28.25
N ALA A 243 47.59 -7.41 27.90
CA ALA A 243 48.51 -6.27 27.99
C ALA A 243 48.95 -6.00 29.45
N ARG A 244 48.02 -6.12 30.41
CA ARG A 244 48.33 -5.96 31.84
C ARG A 244 49.26 -7.06 32.36
N ARG A 245 49.08 -8.30 31.90
CA ARG A 245 49.95 -9.43 32.28
C ARG A 245 51.38 -9.25 31.77
N ARG A 246 51.55 -8.78 30.52
CA ARG A 246 52.87 -8.47 29.94
C ARG A 246 53.63 -7.37 30.69
N LYS A 247 52.95 -6.29 31.09
CA LYS A 247 53.57 -5.20 31.87
C LYS A 247 54.03 -5.63 33.27
N ARG A 248 53.37 -6.61 33.90
CA ARG A 248 53.81 -7.16 35.19
C ARG A 248 55.05 -8.03 35.06
N ALA A 249 55.12 -8.87 34.02
CA ALA A 249 56.29 -9.70 33.76
C ALA A 249 57.55 -8.85 33.46
N ALA A 250 57.41 -7.75 32.71
CA ALA A 250 58.52 -6.85 32.40
C ALA A 250 58.99 -5.94 33.57
N ARG A 251 58.23 -5.85 34.66
CA ARG A 251 58.62 -5.12 35.89
C ARG A 251 59.28 -6.01 36.94
N ALA A 252 59.19 -7.33 36.77
CA ALA A 252 59.76 -8.32 37.68
C ALA A 252 61.09 -8.89 37.15
N ALA A 253 61.52 -8.46 35.97
CA ALA A 253 62.85 -8.67 35.40
C ALA A 253 63.63 -7.36 35.50
#